data_AF-A0AAR5NZ50-F1
#
_entry.id   AF-A0AAR5NZ50-F1
#
_cell.length_a   1.000
_cell.length_b   1.000
_cell.length_c   1.000
_cell.angle_alpha   90.00
_cell.angle_beta   90.00
_cell.angle_gamma   90.00
#
_symmetry.space_group_name_H-M   'P 1'
#
loop_
_entity.id
_entity.type
_entity.pdbx_description
1 polymer ?
#
loop_
_entity_poly.entity_id
_entity_poly.type
_entity_poly.pdbx_seq_one_letter_code
_entity_poly.pdbx_strand_id
1 'polypeptide(L)'
;MTRINMFSLIGCLLYLLHFAYATLIMNEIVGPDSVESGSTDELILDCDFEANGEEDVVLKWFYNGMEDQIYQWIALNKNAYAMGSLKDLIDPTYKVSDDPNSMMRALRFKDVDSALSGNYTCKVDTADEVKWLTKQVIVYSPATSFQIFLFGVEDQFQGDEVVLCEATNISPRPDFSLHVSGSNGSLDDLELFNPIREEIPNEDDSYNVSIRISFNSSYLEPGTTKFSCLLSIPGTNYSDTRSMEHFVDYEEEPSPFELLNEEYASFNYPSNFTEESPSEDIENGSNRIASVVLLGCTLMFSLLLTM
;
A
#
# COMPACT_ATOMS: atom_id res chain seq x y z
N MET A 1 52.96 63.52 5.01
CA MET A 1 52.91 62.90 3.67
C MET A 1 53.34 61.45 3.83
N THR A 2 52.41 60.59 4.24
CA THR A 2 52.66 59.17 4.54
C THR A 2 52.81 58.43 3.22
N ARG A 3 54.03 57.98 2.91
CA ARG A 3 54.28 57.11 1.74
C ARG A 3 53.72 55.73 2.05
N ILE A 4 52.52 55.46 1.56
CA ILE A 4 51.93 54.12 1.56
C ILE A 4 52.82 53.26 0.65
N ASN A 5 53.35 52.17 1.21
CA ASN A 5 54.34 51.34 0.53
C ASN A 5 53.65 50.56 -0.59
N MET A 6 53.97 50.85 -1.85
CA MET A 6 53.30 50.29 -3.04
C MET A 6 53.32 48.75 -3.07
N PHE A 7 54.37 48.13 -2.49
CA PHE A 7 54.47 46.67 -2.31
C PHE A 7 53.46 46.10 -1.31
N SER A 8 53.09 46.89 -0.29
CA SER A 8 52.05 46.50 0.69
C SER A 8 50.66 46.57 0.06
N LEU A 9 50.39 47.54 -0.81
CA LEU A 9 49.14 47.62 -1.57
C LEU A 9 49.02 46.48 -2.59
N ILE A 10 50.09 46.12 -3.29
CA ILE A 10 50.10 45.00 -4.24
C ILE A 10 49.94 43.66 -3.50
N GLY A 11 50.62 43.49 -2.37
CA GLY A 11 50.45 42.30 -1.52
C GLY A 11 49.02 42.18 -0.98
N CYS A 12 48.43 43.29 -0.53
CA CYS A 12 47.03 43.33 -0.07
C CYS A 12 46.05 43.04 -1.22
N LEU A 13 46.29 43.58 -2.43
CA LEU A 13 45.46 43.33 -3.61
C LEU A 13 45.54 41.88 -4.09
N LEU A 14 46.73 41.26 -4.06
CA LEU A 14 46.91 39.84 -4.41
C LEU A 14 46.26 38.91 -3.37
N TYR A 15 46.30 39.27 -2.09
CA TYR A 15 45.61 38.54 -1.03
C TYR A 15 44.08 38.66 -1.17
N LEU A 16 43.58 39.87 -1.46
CA LEU A 16 42.16 40.12 -1.76
C LEU A 16 41.69 39.41 -3.03
N LEU A 17 42.57 39.25 -4.03
CA LEU A 17 42.27 38.47 -5.24
C LEU A 17 42.26 36.97 -4.96
N HIS A 18 43.05 36.45 -4.01
CA HIS A 18 43.01 35.03 -3.63
C HIS A 18 41.69 34.66 -2.93
N PHE A 19 41.20 35.52 -2.04
CA PHE A 19 39.88 35.37 -1.40
C PHE A 19 38.69 35.53 -2.38
N ALA A 20 38.92 36.06 -3.58
CA ALA A 20 37.85 36.27 -4.56
C ALA A 20 37.49 35.00 -5.39
N TYR A 21 38.17 33.86 -5.18
CA TYR A 21 37.96 32.63 -5.96
C TYR A 21 37.36 31.47 -5.16
N ALA A 22 37.36 31.52 -3.82
CA ALA A 22 36.75 30.46 -3.00
C ALA A 22 35.23 30.49 -3.18
N THR A 23 34.67 29.38 -3.67
CA THR A 23 33.23 29.26 -3.93
C THR A 23 32.74 27.86 -3.62
N LEU A 24 31.69 27.78 -2.81
CA LEU A 24 30.93 26.55 -2.55
C LEU A 24 29.58 26.61 -3.29
N ILE A 25 29.27 25.61 -4.08
CA ILE A 25 27.98 25.48 -4.79
C ILE A 25 27.41 24.11 -4.48
N MET A 26 26.16 24.06 -4.00
CA MET A 26 25.41 22.81 -3.82
C MET A 26 24.46 22.66 -5.00
N ASN A 27 24.60 21.60 -5.78
CA ASN A 27 23.75 21.35 -6.94
C ASN A 27 22.48 20.61 -6.52
N GLU A 28 22.63 19.36 -6.08
CA GLU A 28 21.52 18.51 -5.65
C GLU A 28 22.01 17.33 -4.79
N ILE A 29 21.08 16.53 -4.29
CA ILE A 29 21.36 15.19 -3.77
C ILE A 29 20.88 14.19 -4.82
N VAL A 30 21.83 13.53 -5.51
CA VAL A 30 21.55 12.54 -6.54
C VAL A 30 21.31 11.18 -5.89
N GLY A 31 20.18 10.56 -6.22
CA GLY A 31 19.77 9.26 -5.69
C GLY A 31 18.26 9.05 -5.85
N PRO A 32 17.75 7.86 -5.54
CA PRO A 32 16.33 7.56 -5.66
C PRO A 32 15.50 8.34 -4.63
N ASP A 33 14.28 8.72 -5.00
CA ASP A 33 13.27 9.22 -4.03
C ASP A 33 12.60 8.06 -3.29
N SER A 34 12.52 6.89 -3.93
CA SER A 34 12.02 5.66 -3.32
C SER A 34 12.69 4.42 -3.88
N VAL A 35 12.75 3.37 -3.07
CA VAL A 35 13.35 2.08 -3.43
C VAL A 35 12.56 0.94 -2.77
N GLU A 36 12.37 -0.15 -3.49
CA GLU A 36 11.74 -1.35 -2.93
C GLU A 36 12.75 -2.08 -2.02
N SER A 37 12.31 -2.43 -0.81
CA SER A 37 13.09 -3.17 0.18
C SER A 37 13.59 -4.49 -0.40
N GLY A 38 14.90 -4.74 -0.31
CA GLY A 38 15.53 -5.93 -0.87
C GLY A 38 15.62 -5.99 -2.40
N SER A 39 15.21 -4.95 -3.14
CA SER A 39 15.36 -4.92 -4.61
C SER A 39 16.78 -4.63 -5.10
N THR A 40 17.63 -4.08 -4.22
CA THR A 40 19.04 -3.74 -4.47
C THR A 40 19.84 -3.94 -3.18
N ASP A 41 21.13 -4.29 -3.31
CA ASP A 41 22.04 -4.49 -2.19
C ASP A 41 22.58 -3.17 -1.62
N GLU A 42 22.38 -2.05 -2.34
CA GLU A 42 22.89 -0.74 -1.96
C GLU A 42 21.92 0.41 -2.26
N LEU A 43 22.01 1.45 -1.43
CA LEU A 43 21.37 2.75 -1.61
C LEU A 43 22.46 3.83 -1.53
N ILE A 44 22.57 4.65 -2.56
CA ILE A 44 23.58 5.71 -2.65
C ILE A 44 22.89 7.07 -2.78
N LEU A 45 23.26 8.00 -1.91
CA LEU A 45 22.88 9.41 -1.96
C LEU A 45 24.15 10.24 -2.17
N ASP A 46 24.36 10.73 -3.39
CA ASP A 46 25.51 11.58 -3.74
C ASP A 46 25.18 13.05 -3.51
N CYS A 47 25.89 13.71 -2.59
CA CYS A 47 25.75 15.14 -2.40
C CYS A 47 26.61 15.87 -3.42
N ASP A 48 26.01 16.24 -4.55
CA ASP A 48 26.73 16.89 -5.63
C ASP A 48 26.97 18.36 -5.29
N PHE A 49 28.22 18.69 -4.98
CA PHE A 49 28.66 20.04 -4.70
C PHE A 49 30.01 20.32 -5.37
N GLU A 50 30.28 21.60 -5.59
CA GLU A 50 31.55 22.12 -6.08
C GLU A 50 32.17 23.03 -5.03
N ALA A 51 33.43 22.78 -4.67
CA ALA A 51 34.19 23.56 -3.68
C ALA A 51 35.50 24.05 -4.31
N ASN A 52 35.40 25.08 -5.15
CA ASN A 52 36.53 25.62 -5.90
C ASN A 52 37.34 26.57 -5.02
N GLY A 53 38.64 26.32 -4.88
CA GLY A 53 39.52 27.16 -4.06
C GLY A 53 39.35 27.01 -2.55
N GLU A 54 38.63 25.98 -2.11
CA GLU A 54 38.39 25.67 -0.70
C GLU A 54 39.39 24.59 -0.22
N GLU A 55 40.03 24.82 0.94
CA GLU A 55 41.03 23.90 1.50
C GLU A 55 40.51 23.11 2.72
N ASP A 56 39.49 23.63 3.42
CA ASP A 56 38.97 23.09 4.68
C ASP A 56 37.54 22.52 4.55
N VAL A 57 37.28 21.76 3.49
CA VAL A 57 35.96 21.17 3.24
C VAL A 57 35.65 20.04 4.23
N VAL A 58 34.53 20.19 4.93
CA VAL A 58 33.96 19.16 5.81
C VAL A 58 32.53 18.88 5.39
N LEU A 59 32.27 17.64 4.97
CA LEU A 59 30.93 17.16 4.68
C LEU A 59 30.37 16.40 5.89
N LYS A 60 29.09 16.62 6.19
CA LYS A 60 28.33 15.88 7.20
C LYS A 60 26.98 15.47 6.64
N TRP A 61 26.53 14.28 7.01
CA TRP A 61 25.15 13.86 6.78
C TRP A 61 24.40 13.74 8.09
N PHE A 62 23.15 14.20 8.09
CA PHE A 62 22.20 14.09 9.19
C PHE A 62 20.97 13.33 8.72
N TYR A 63 20.32 12.63 9.64
CA TYR A 63 19.13 11.83 9.38
C TYR A 63 17.96 12.31 10.23
N ASN A 64 16.78 12.47 9.63
CA ASN A 64 15.53 12.89 10.27
C ASN A 64 15.63 14.15 11.16
N GLY A 65 16.49 15.10 10.78
CA GLY A 65 16.69 16.34 11.53
C GLY A 65 17.38 16.17 12.89
N MET A 66 18.00 15.02 13.15
CA MET A 66 18.84 14.82 14.33
C MET A 66 19.98 15.84 14.40
N GLU A 67 20.32 16.30 15.61
CA GLU A 67 21.47 17.18 15.83
C GLU A 67 22.80 16.45 15.60
N ASP A 68 22.84 15.15 15.89
CA ASP A 68 24.01 14.31 15.67
C ASP A 68 24.07 13.82 14.22
N GLN A 69 25.25 13.96 13.61
CA GLN A 69 25.54 13.48 12.27
C GLN A 69 25.67 11.95 12.25
N ILE A 70 25.30 11.33 11.13
CA ILE A 70 25.45 9.88 10.88
C ILE A 70 26.69 9.55 10.04
N TYR A 71 27.22 10.55 9.33
CA TYR A 71 28.43 10.42 8.52
C TYR A 71 29.17 11.74 8.51
N GLN A 72 30.50 11.67 8.46
CA GLN A 72 31.36 12.83 8.28
C GLN A 72 32.57 12.49 7.41
N TRP A 73 32.88 13.39 6.48
CA TRP A 73 34.09 13.34 5.68
C TRP A 73 34.85 14.67 5.80
N ILE A 74 36.17 14.58 6.00
CA ILE A 74 37.09 15.73 6.09
C ILE A 74 38.09 15.63 4.95
N ALA A 75 38.00 16.54 3.98
CA ALA A 75 38.80 16.48 2.75
C ALA A 75 40.31 16.49 3.03
N LEU A 76 40.77 17.32 3.98
CA LEU A 76 42.18 17.44 4.39
C LEU A 76 42.80 16.09 4.79
N ASN A 77 42.03 15.24 5.46
CA ASN A 77 42.49 13.96 5.99
C ASN A 77 42.17 12.79 5.06
N LYS A 78 41.40 13.02 3.98
CA LYS A 78 40.97 12.02 3.01
C LYS A 78 40.24 10.81 3.62
N ASN A 79 39.67 10.99 4.81
CA ASN A 79 39.03 9.93 5.58
C ASN A 79 37.60 10.33 5.90
N ALA A 80 36.70 9.36 5.78
CA ALA A 80 35.33 9.47 6.21
C ALA A 80 35.04 8.50 7.36
N TYR A 81 34.02 8.83 8.13
CA TYR A 81 33.59 8.08 9.31
C TYR A 81 32.08 7.93 9.26
N ALA A 82 31.60 6.77 9.70
CA ALA A 82 30.19 6.52 9.99
C ALA A 82 29.96 6.55 11.51
N MET A 83 28.83 7.08 11.95
CA MET A 83 28.45 7.21 13.36
C MET A 83 26.92 7.24 13.52
N GLY A 84 26.45 7.38 14.76
CA GLY A 84 25.02 7.39 15.07
C GLY A 84 24.35 6.02 14.89
N SER A 85 23.01 6.03 14.78
CA SER A 85 22.17 4.84 14.73
C SER A 85 22.34 4.01 13.45
N LEU A 86 22.73 4.63 12.34
CA LEU A 86 22.90 3.97 11.03
C LEU A 86 24.35 3.57 10.75
N LYS A 87 25.25 3.68 11.72
CA LYS A 87 26.69 3.47 11.53
C LYS A 87 27.04 2.17 10.83
N ASP A 88 26.40 1.08 11.26
CA ASP A 88 26.74 -0.27 10.79
C ASP A 88 26.22 -0.56 9.37
N LEU A 89 25.27 0.26 8.89
CA LEU A 89 24.72 0.18 7.54
C LEU A 89 25.51 1.03 6.53
N ILE A 90 26.28 2.02 6.99
CA ILE A 90 27.00 2.95 6.13
C ILE A 90 28.36 2.38 5.70
N ASP A 91 28.71 2.56 4.42
CA ASP A 91 30.06 2.32 3.90
C ASP A 91 30.90 3.60 3.91
N PRO A 92 31.76 3.83 4.91
CA PRO A 92 32.61 5.02 4.96
C PRO A 92 33.81 4.95 4.01
N THR A 93 33.97 3.87 3.23
CA THR A 93 35.11 3.70 2.32
C THR A 93 34.75 4.00 0.86
N TYR A 94 33.47 4.24 0.57
CA TYR A 94 32.98 4.53 -0.76
C TYR A 94 33.55 5.83 -1.33
N LYS A 95 33.93 5.80 -2.61
CA LYS A 95 34.45 6.96 -3.34
C LYS A 95 33.66 7.12 -4.63
N VAL A 96 33.14 8.32 -4.85
CA VAL A 96 32.40 8.73 -6.05
C VAL A 96 33.38 9.11 -7.17
N SER A 97 34.52 9.69 -6.82
CA SER A 97 35.52 10.20 -7.76
C SER A 97 36.93 10.12 -7.17
N ASP A 98 37.94 10.46 -7.99
CA ASP A 98 39.33 10.63 -7.55
C ASP A 98 39.68 12.09 -7.19
N ASP A 99 38.72 13.02 -7.28
CA ASP A 99 38.94 14.44 -6.95
C ASP A 99 39.09 14.60 -5.43
N PRO A 100 40.24 15.10 -4.93
CA PRO A 100 40.49 15.22 -3.50
C PRO A 100 39.46 16.06 -2.73
N ASN A 101 38.79 16.99 -3.40
CA ASN A 101 37.83 17.92 -2.78
C ASN A 101 36.38 17.45 -2.88
N SER A 102 36.10 16.32 -3.55
CA SER A 102 34.73 15.79 -3.69
C SER A 102 34.61 14.25 -3.61
N MET A 103 35.72 13.52 -3.50
CA MET A 103 35.74 12.05 -3.67
C MET A 103 34.82 11.24 -2.74
N MET A 104 34.59 11.65 -1.49
CA MET A 104 33.79 10.87 -0.52
C MET A 104 32.52 11.61 -0.11
N ARG A 105 31.90 12.28 -1.09
CA ARG A 105 30.74 13.13 -0.86
C ARG A 105 29.40 12.38 -0.78
N ALA A 106 29.38 11.13 -1.22
CA ALA A 106 28.19 10.30 -1.17
C ALA A 106 28.06 9.51 0.12
N LEU A 107 26.82 9.32 0.54
CA LEU A 107 26.41 8.41 1.60
C LEU A 107 25.94 7.10 0.94
N ARG A 108 26.70 6.02 1.14
CA ARG A 108 26.36 4.69 0.67
C ARG A 108 25.91 3.82 1.83
N PHE A 109 24.71 3.28 1.73
CA PHE A 109 24.19 2.26 2.63
C PHE A 109 24.32 0.87 1.98
N LYS A 110 24.61 -0.11 2.83
CA LYS A 110 24.49 -1.54 2.55
C LYS A 110 23.16 -2.02 3.14
N ASP A 111 22.63 -3.11 2.59
CA ASP A 111 21.44 -3.79 3.11
C ASP A 111 20.21 -2.86 3.14
N VAL A 112 19.59 -2.67 1.97
CA VAL A 112 18.47 -1.73 1.82
C VAL A 112 17.20 -2.25 2.50
N ASP A 113 16.86 -1.67 3.64
CA ASP A 113 15.68 -1.98 4.44
C ASP A 113 14.83 -0.73 4.78
N SER A 114 13.66 -0.96 5.38
CA SER A 114 12.71 0.10 5.73
C SER A 114 13.28 1.13 6.72
N ALA A 115 14.29 0.78 7.52
CA ALA A 115 14.91 1.68 8.50
C ALA A 115 15.70 2.82 7.82
N LEU A 116 16.02 2.68 6.53
CA LEU A 116 16.63 3.72 5.70
C LEU A 116 15.60 4.73 5.15
N SER A 117 14.31 4.58 5.44
CA SER A 117 13.34 5.63 5.09
C SER A 117 13.57 6.87 5.95
N GLY A 118 13.61 8.05 5.34
CA GLY A 118 13.68 9.31 6.08
C GLY A 118 14.23 10.49 5.29
N ASN A 119 14.44 11.59 6.00
CA ASN A 119 15.00 12.82 5.45
C ASN A 119 16.50 12.86 5.71
N TYR A 120 17.28 12.92 4.63
CA TYR A 120 18.72 13.00 4.65
C TYR A 120 19.19 14.41 4.32
N THR A 121 19.93 15.02 5.25
CA THR A 121 20.49 16.36 5.05
C THR A 121 21.99 16.27 4.86
N CYS A 122 22.47 16.64 3.68
CA CYS A 122 23.88 16.87 3.42
C CYS A 122 24.23 18.30 3.80
N LYS A 123 25.25 18.48 4.64
CA LYS A 123 25.77 19.79 5.05
C LYS A 123 27.25 19.87 4.75
N VAL A 124 27.65 20.89 4.00
CA VAL A 124 29.06 21.16 3.65
C VAL A 124 29.48 22.44 4.36
N ASP A 125 30.48 22.30 5.22
CA ASP A 125 31.14 23.39 5.93
C ASP A 125 32.49 23.67 5.25
N THR A 126 32.78 24.93 4.92
CA THR A 126 34.10 25.43 4.51
C THR A 126 34.58 26.53 5.46
N ALA A 127 35.72 27.17 5.16
CA ALA A 127 36.23 28.28 5.98
C ALA A 127 35.31 29.51 5.91
N ASP A 128 34.70 29.74 4.75
CA ASP A 128 33.95 30.96 4.44
C ASP A 128 32.42 30.74 4.43
N GLU A 129 31.96 29.53 4.10
CA GLU A 129 30.54 29.26 3.89
C GLU A 129 30.06 27.92 4.48
N VAL A 130 28.78 27.87 4.84
CA VAL A 130 28.07 26.65 5.21
C VAL A 130 26.82 26.54 4.36
N LYS A 131 26.68 25.44 3.63
CA LYS A 131 25.48 25.14 2.82
C LYS A 131 24.94 23.75 3.11
N TRP A 132 23.65 23.54 2.86
CA TRP A 132 23.01 22.25 3.04
C TRP A 132 21.86 22.02 2.06
N LEU A 133 21.58 20.75 1.80
CA LEU A 133 20.42 20.26 1.06
C LEU A 133 19.79 19.10 1.81
N THR A 134 18.49 18.91 1.64
CA THR A 134 17.74 17.79 2.24
C THR A 134 16.98 17.05 1.16
N LYS A 135 17.01 15.72 1.20
CA LYS A 135 16.24 14.82 0.33
C LYS A 135 15.50 13.78 1.17
N GLN A 136 14.24 13.53 0.85
CA GLN A 136 13.48 12.43 1.44
C GLN A 136 13.71 11.16 0.62
N VAL A 137 13.89 10.03 1.32
CA VAL A 137 13.94 8.70 0.71
C VAL A 137 12.90 7.82 1.40
N ILE A 138 12.15 7.06 0.60
CA ILE A 138 11.18 6.07 1.10
C ILE A 138 11.62 4.68 0.64
N VAL A 139 11.98 3.82 1.59
CA VAL A 139 12.16 2.39 1.35
C VAL A 139 10.84 1.69 1.64
N TYR A 140 10.24 1.09 0.62
CA TYR A 140 8.91 0.50 0.70
C TYR A 140 8.91 -1.02 0.48
N SER A 141 7.92 -1.70 1.04
CA SER A 141 7.67 -3.13 0.81
C SER A 141 6.28 -3.30 0.20
N PRO A 142 6.17 -3.85 -1.02
CA PRO A 142 4.88 -4.22 -1.62
C PRO A 142 4.06 -5.15 -0.73
N ALA A 143 2.75 -5.18 -0.96
CA ALA A 143 1.88 -6.14 -0.27
C ALA A 143 2.30 -7.59 -0.60
N THR A 144 2.40 -8.45 0.42
CA THR A 144 2.69 -9.88 0.22
C THR A 144 1.52 -10.60 -0.46
N SER A 145 0.29 -10.16 -0.18
CA SER A 145 -0.93 -10.60 -0.86
C SER A 145 -1.82 -9.39 -1.11
N PHE A 146 -2.39 -9.31 -2.31
CA PHE A 146 -3.39 -8.30 -2.68
C PHE A 146 -4.48 -8.96 -3.55
N GLN A 147 -5.68 -9.08 -3.00
CA GLN A 147 -6.78 -9.86 -3.57
C GLN A 147 -8.13 -9.13 -3.45
N ILE A 148 -9.05 -9.50 -4.35
CA ILE A 148 -10.43 -9.05 -4.37
C ILE A 148 -11.35 -10.28 -4.50
N PHE A 149 -12.38 -10.34 -3.67
CA PHE A 149 -13.33 -11.45 -3.59
C PHE A 149 -14.76 -10.94 -3.72
N LEU A 150 -15.61 -11.76 -4.35
CA LEU A 150 -17.06 -11.59 -4.42
C LEU A 150 -17.69 -12.87 -3.93
N PHE A 151 -18.60 -12.74 -2.99
CA PHE A 151 -19.34 -13.86 -2.44
C PHE A 151 -20.73 -13.43 -2.01
N GLY A 152 -21.69 -14.34 -2.20
CA GLY A 152 -23.05 -14.19 -1.69
C GLY A 152 -23.12 -14.38 -0.18
N VAL A 153 -24.12 -13.79 0.46
CA VAL A 153 -24.38 -13.91 1.89
C VAL A 153 -25.77 -14.48 2.12
N GLU A 154 -25.83 -15.66 2.73
CA GLU A 154 -27.10 -16.40 2.89
C GLU A 154 -27.98 -15.87 4.04
N ASP A 155 -27.41 -15.12 4.99
CA ASP A 155 -28.07 -14.29 5.99
C ASP A 155 -26.97 -13.76 6.94
N GLN A 156 -27.08 -12.51 7.42
CA GLN A 156 -26.30 -11.80 8.49
C GLN A 156 -25.86 -10.38 8.09
N PHE A 157 -25.96 -9.99 6.81
CA PHE A 157 -25.54 -8.66 6.33
C PHE A 157 -26.66 -7.95 5.56
N GLN A 158 -26.59 -6.62 5.47
CA GLN A 158 -27.52 -5.80 4.67
C GLN A 158 -27.10 -5.87 3.19
N GLY A 159 -27.52 -6.92 2.48
CA GLY A 159 -27.20 -7.14 1.06
C GLY A 159 -27.01 -8.62 0.76
N ASP A 160 -27.24 -8.99 -0.50
CA ASP A 160 -27.19 -10.38 -0.96
C ASP A 160 -25.75 -10.78 -1.34
N GLU A 161 -24.89 -9.79 -1.61
CA GLU A 161 -23.53 -9.98 -2.08
C GLU A 161 -22.54 -9.04 -1.38
N VAL A 162 -21.29 -9.49 -1.27
CA VAL A 162 -20.19 -8.76 -0.63
C VAL A 162 -18.98 -8.74 -1.55
N VAL A 163 -18.41 -7.55 -1.73
CA VAL A 163 -17.06 -7.40 -2.26
C VAL A 163 -16.11 -7.13 -1.10
N LEU A 164 -15.09 -7.98 -0.97
CA LEU A 164 -14.01 -7.83 -0.02
C LEU A 164 -12.70 -7.63 -0.77
N CYS A 165 -12.00 -6.57 -0.42
CA CYS A 165 -10.66 -6.33 -0.91
C CYS A 165 -9.69 -6.30 0.24
N GLU A 166 -8.57 -7.02 0.12
CA GLU A 166 -7.58 -7.13 1.18
C GLU A 166 -6.16 -7.08 0.63
N ALA A 167 -5.29 -6.37 1.35
CA ALA A 167 -3.86 -6.36 1.15
C ALA A 167 -3.13 -6.55 2.49
N THR A 168 -2.03 -7.30 2.49
CA THR A 168 -1.30 -7.68 3.72
C THR A 168 0.18 -7.33 3.64
N ASN A 169 0.76 -7.00 4.79
CA ASN A 169 2.18 -6.71 5.01
C ASN A 169 2.76 -5.66 4.05
N ILE A 170 2.00 -4.60 3.74
CA ILE A 170 2.51 -3.47 2.94
C ILE A 170 3.09 -2.40 3.85
N SER A 171 4.21 -1.77 3.48
CA SER A 171 4.86 -0.72 4.28
C SER A 171 5.51 0.33 3.37
N PRO A 172 5.53 1.62 3.72
CA PRO A 172 4.86 2.27 4.85
C PRO A 172 3.32 2.29 4.68
N ARG A 173 2.62 3.02 5.55
CA ARG A 173 1.15 3.16 5.53
C ARG A 173 0.63 3.46 4.11
N PRO A 174 -0.18 2.57 3.50
CA PRO A 174 -0.62 2.73 2.12
C PRO A 174 -1.87 3.62 2.00
N ASP A 175 -2.09 4.13 0.81
CA ASP A 175 -3.40 4.60 0.37
C ASP A 175 -4.16 3.42 -0.25
N PHE A 176 -5.38 3.16 0.24
CA PHE A 176 -6.20 2.04 -0.21
C PHE A 176 -7.63 2.51 -0.51
N SER A 177 -8.08 2.32 -1.75
CA SER A 177 -9.41 2.69 -2.21
C SER A 177 -10.08 1.56 -3.00
N LEU A 178 -11.41 1.58 -3.01
CA LEU A 178 -12.25 0.75 -3.85
C LEU A 178 -13.07 1.71 -4.71
N HIS A 179 -13.13 1.50 -6.01
CA HIS A 179 -13.94 2.25 -6.96
C HIS A 179 -14.92 1.31 -7.66
N VAL A 180 -16.16 1.77 -7.84
CA VAL A 180 -17.21 1.07 -8.56
C VAL A 180 -17.51 1.86 -9.83
N SER A 181 -17.52 1.18 -10.97
CA SER A 181 -17.84 1.80 -12.26
C SER A 181 -18.89 0.97 -12.98
N GLY A 182 -20.04 1.60 -13.27
CA GLY A 182 -21.13 0.99 -14.04
C GLY A 182 -20.83 0.93 -15.54
N SER A 183 -21.74 0.32 -16.30
CA SER A 183 -21.59 0.08 -17.75
C SER A 183 -21.44 1.37 -18.57
N ASN A 184 -21.99 2.48 -18.09
CA ASN A 184 -21.91 3.81 -18.70
C ASN A 184 -20.66 4.61 -18.30
N GLY A 185 -19.78 4.04 -17.45
CA GLY A 185 -18.62 4.73 -16.90
C GLY A 185 -18.96 5.79 -15.84
N SER A 186 -20.21 5.84 -15.36
CA SER A 186 -20.56 6.57 -14.15
C SER A 186 -19.78 5.98 -12.97
N LEU A 187 -19.18 6.86 -12.17
CA LEU A 187 -18.66 6.49 -10.87
C LEU A 187 -19.86 6.45 -9.92
N ASP A 188 -20.25 5.26 -9.50
CA ASP A 188 -21.28 5.15 -8.48
C ASP A 188 -20.73 5.68 -7.16
N ASP A 189 -21.56 6.46 -6.47
CA ASP A 189 -21.18 7.06 -5.20
C ASP A 189 -20.97 5.96 -4.17
N LEU A 190 -19.71 5.70 -3.82
CA LEU A 190 -19.31 4.68 -2.84
C LEU A 190 -20.01 4.88 -1.49
N GLU A 191 -20.47 6.09 -1.19
CA GLU A 191 -21.24 6.40 0.02
C GLU A 191 -22.55 5.60 0.10
N LEU A 192 -23.15 5.21 -1.04
CA LEU A 192 -24.35 4.38 -1.07
C LEU A 192 -24.11 2.97 -0.50
N PHE A 193 -22.88 2.46 -0.60
CA PHE A 193 -22.52 1.10 -0.18
C PHE A 193 -21.98 1.02 1.24
N ASN A 194 -21.90 2.15 1.97
CA ASN A 194 -21.40 2.24 3.35
C ASN A 194 -20.13 1.38 3.59
N PRO A 195 -19.00 1.65 2.90
CA PRO A 195 -17.82 0.81 2.94
C PRO A 195 -17.24 0.71 4.35
N ILE A 196 -17.02 -0.51 4.81
CA ILE A 196 -16.28 -0.80 6.03
C ILE A 196 -14.80 -0.87 5.66
N ARG A 197 -13.99 -0.02 6.29
CA ARG A 197 -12.54 0.05 6.06
C ARG A 197 -11.82 -0.36 7.33
N GLU A 198 -10.87 -1.27 7.21
CA GLU A 198 -10.00 -1.67 8.31
C GLU A 198 -8.55 -1.44 7.91
N GLU A 199 -7.78 -0.89 8.84
CA GLU A 199 -6.34 -0.70 8.72
C GLU A 199 -5.73 -1.18 10.04
N ILE A 200 -4.94 -2.25 9.96
CA ILE A 200 -4.34 -2.90 11.11
C ILE A 200 -2.82 -2.79 10.97
N PRO A 201 -2.14 -1.98 11.81
CA PRO A 201 -0.69 -1.96 11.85
C PRO A 201 -0.16 -3.26 12.51
N ASN A 202 0.91 -3.80 11.94
CA ASN A 202 1.64 -4.95 12.43
C ASN A 202 2.82 -4.53 13.33
N GLU A 203 3.45 -5.48 14.03
CA GLU A 203 4.60 -5.21 14.91
C GLU A 203 5.86 -4.75 14.14
N ASP A 204 5.95 -5.05 12.85
CA ASP A 204 7.08 -4.72 11.96
C ASP A 204 6.85 -3.41 11.16
N ASP A 205 5.92 -2.56 11.62
CA ASP A 205 5.52 -1.31 10.95
C ASP A 205 4.97 -1.51 9.51
N SER A 206 4.52 -2.73 9.18
CA SER A 206 3.71 -3.01 7.99
C SER A 206 2.21 -2.94 8.32
N TYR A 207 1.38 -2.92 7.28
CA TYR A 207 -0.06 -2.71 7.40
C TYR A 207 -0.83 -3.83 6.69
N ASN A 208 -1.91 -4.27 7.33
CA ASN A 208 -2.97 -5.04 6.70
C ASN A 208 -4.18 -4.12 6.48
N VAL A 209 -4.65 -4.01 5.25
CA VAL A 209 -5.75 -3.12 4.87
C VAL A 209 -6.86 -3.91 4.22
N SER A 210 -8.11 -3.60 4.58
CA SER A 210 -9.28 -4.20 3.97
C SER A 210 -10.37 -3.16 3.70
N ILE A 211 -11.08 -3.34 2.59
CA ILE A 211 -12.29 -2.58 2.27
C ILE A 211 -13.37 -3.61 1.94
N ARG A 212 -14.48 -3.50 2.66
CA ARG A 212 -15.64 -4.36 2.47
C ARG A 212 -16.87 -3.52 2.16
N ILE A 213 -17.56 -3.87 1.08
CA ILE A 213 -18.89 -3.35 0.77
C ILE A 213 -19.89 -4.50 0.72
N SER A 214 -21.11 -4.25 1.19
CA SER A 214 -22.24 -5.16 1.02
C SER A 214 -23.26 -4.44 0.14
N PHE A 215 -23.80 -5.13 -0.87
CA PHE A 215 -24.74 -4.52 -1.80
C PHE A 215 -25.82 -5.52 -2.22
N ASN A 216 -26.94 -4.99 -2.70
CA ASN A 216 -27.94 -5.75 -3.42
C ASN A 216 -27.77 -5.45 -4.92
N SER A 217 -27.90 -6.46 -5.78
CA SER A 217 -27.77 -6.29 -7.23
C SER A 217 -28.74 -5.24 -7.81
N SER A 218 -29.88 -4.97 -7.15
CA SER A 218 -30.83 -3.92 -7.53
C SER A 218 -30.29 -2.48 -7.40
N TYR A 219 -29.22 -2.26 -6.64
CA TYR A 219 -28.58 -0.94 -6.54
C TYR A 219 -27.59 -0.66 -7.67
N LEU A 220 -27.29 -1.66 -8.49
CA LEU A 220 -26.38 -1.52 -9.63
C LEU A 220 -27.18 -1.23 -10.90
N GLU A 221 -26.61 -0.41 -11.78
CA GLU A 221 -27.16 -0.26 -13.13
C GLU A 221 -27.12 -1.61 -13.87
N PRO A 222 -28.16 -1.94 -14.67
CA PRO A 222 -28.13 -3.12 -15.51
C PRO A 222 -26.90 -3.16 -16.43
N GLY A 223 -26.37 -4.36 -16.65
CA GLY A 223 -25.14 -4.60 -17.40
C GLY A 223 -23.96 -4.95 -16.50
N THR A 224 -22.75 -4.64 -16.97
CA THR A 224 -21.50 -4.98 -16.27
C THR A 224 -21.07 -3.85 -15.34
N THR A 225 -20.92 -4.16 -14.06
CA THR A 225 -20.33 -3.30 -13.04
C THR A 225 -18.93 -3.79 -12.71
N LYS A 226 -17.94 -2.89 -12.71
CA LYS A 226 -16.56 -3.20 -12.37
C LYS A 226 -16.20 -2.66 -10.99
N PHE A 227 -15.74 -3.56 -10.12
CA PHE A 227 -15.15 -3.22 -8.82
C PHE A 227 -13.64 -3.19 -8.96
N SER A 228 -12.99 -2.08 -8.58
CA SER A 228 -11.54 -1.90 -8.71
C SER A 228 -10.93 -1.39 -7.41
N CYS A 229 -10.07 -2.18 -6.79
CA CYS A 229 -9.27 -1.76 -5.67
C CYS A 229 -7.94 -1.20 -6.13
N LEU A 230 -7.56 -0.06 -5.57
CA LEU A 230 -6.31 0.62 -5.86
C LEU A 230 -5.51 0.67 -4.57
N LEU A 231 -4.27 0.22 -4.66
CA LEU A 231 -3.32 0.21 -3.56
C LEU A 231 -2.09 1.00 -4.01
N SER A 232 -1.70 2.02 -3.25
CA SER A 232 -0.52 2.83 -3.54
C SER A 232 0.23 3.21 -2.28
N ILE A 233 1.50 3.58 -2.41
CA ILE A 233 2.32 4.03 -1.28
C ILE A 233 2.62 5.52 -1.46
N PRO A 234 2.11 6.40 -0.57
CA PRO A 234 2.32 7.84 -0.65
C PRO A 234 3.80 8.21 -0.75
N GLY A 235 4.12 9.15 -1.64
CA GLY A 235 5.50 9.62 -1.86
C GLY A 235 6.36 8.70 -2.73
N THR A 236 5.79 7.61 -3.25
CA THR A 236 6.47 6.71 -4.20
C THR A 236 5.72 6.65 -5.54
N ASN A 237 6.29 5.95 -6.51
CA ASN A 237 5.61 5.59 -7.76
C ASN A 237 4.93 4.21 -7.71
N TYR A 238 4.94 3.54 -6.55
CA TYR A 238 4.32 2.24 -6.39
C TYR A 238 2.79 2.34 -6.40
N SER A 239 2.16 1.57 -7.28
CA SER A 239 0.72 1.34 -7.30
C SER A 239 0.40 -0.03 -7.88
N ASP A 240 -0.60 -0.71 -7.32
CA ASP A 240 -1.18 -1.94 -7.86
C ASP A 240 -2.71 -1.80 -7.90
N THR A 241 -3.36 -2.50 -8.81
CA THR A 241 -4.81 -2.51 -8.97
C THR A 241 -5.31 -3.94 -9.14
N ARG A 242 -6.37 -4.27 -8.40
CA ARG A 242 -7.11 -5.53 -8.57
C ARG A 242 -8.55 -5.19 -8.88
N SER A 243 -9.13 -5.90 -9.85
CA SER A 243 -10.51 -5.64 -10.25
C SER A 243 -11.24 -6.91 -10.59
N MET A 244 -12.56 -6.84 -10.48
CA MET A 244 -13.49 -7.86 -10.92
C MET A 244 -14.73 -7.24 -11.56
N GLU A 245 -15.49 -8.07 -12.27
CA GLU A 245 -16.72 -7.68 -12.94
C GLU A 245 -17.89 -8.47 -12.38
N HIS A 246 -19.01 -7.78 -12.18
CA HIS A 246 -20.29 -8.34 -11.78
C HIS A 246 -21.33 -7.97 -12.83
N PHE A 247 -22.23 -8.88 -13.16
CA PHE A 247 -23.21 -8.68 -14.23
C PHE A 247 -24.63 -8.76 -13.66
N VAL A 248 -25.43 -7.74 -13.95
CA VAL A 248 -26.85 -7.66 -13.58
C VAL A 248 -27.68 -7.69 -14.87
N ASP A 249 -28.57 -8.68 -14.98
CA ASP A 249 -29.50 -8.79 -16.10
C ASP A 249 -30.46 -7.60 -16.14
N TYR A 250 -30.88 -7.19 -17.33
CA TYR A 250 -31.99 -6.24 -17.46
C TYR A 250 -33.28 -6.95 -17.03
N GLU A 251 -33.93 -6.46 -15.97
CA GLU A 251 -35.33 -6.80 -15.75
C GLU A 251 -36.15 -6.17 -16.89
N GLU A 252 -36.63 -7.00 -17.83
CA GLU A 252 -37.65 -6.55 -18.78
C GLU A 252 -38.89 -6.14 -17.97
N GLU A 253 -39.31 -4.87 -18.07
CA GLU A 253 -40.61 -4.50 -17.51
C GLU A 253 -41.67 -5.42 -18.12
N PRO A 254 -42.53 -6.06 -17.30
CA PRO A 254 -43.53 -6.97 -17.81
C PRO A 254 -44.37 -6.22 -18.85
N SER A 255 -44.48 -6.80 -20.04
CA SER A 255 -45.19 -6.13 -21.12
C SER A 255 -46.61 -5.78 -20.66
N PRO A 256 -47.24 -4.69 -21.14
CA PRO A 256 -48.62 -4.37 -20.79
C PRO A 256 -49.61 -5.52 -21.05
N PHE A 257 -49.23 -6.48 -21.89
CA PHE A 257 -49.99 -7.70 -22.19
C PHE A 257 -49.90 -8.76 -21.09
N GLU A 258 -48.78 -8.86 -20.36
CA GLU A 258 -48.61 -9.79 -19.24
C GLU A 258 -49.37 -9.33 -17.99
N LEU A 259 -49.37 -8.02 -17.71
CA LEU A 259 -50.17 -7.43 -16.63
C LEU A 259 -51.69 -7.61 -16.85
N LEU A 260 -52.14 -7.55 -18.11
CA LEU A 260 -53.53 -7.87 -18.47
C LEU A 260 -53.85 -9.36 -18.25
N ASN A 261 -52.91 -10.27 -18.51
CA ASN A 261 -53.16 -11.71 -18.32
C ASN A 261 -53.26 -12.10 -16.85
N GLU A 262 -52.53 -11.45 -15.94
CA GLU A 262 -52.70 -11.66 -14.49
C GLU A 262 -54.04 -11.14 -13.96
N GLU A 263 -54.50 -9.97 -14.45
CA GLU A 263 -55.82 -9.42 -14.10
C GLU A 263 -56.96 -10.33 -14.59
N TYR A 264 -56.86 -10.86 -15.82
CA TYR A 264 -57.84 -11.80 -16.39
C TYR A 264 -57.78 -13.22 -15.77
N ALA A 265 -56.61 -13.68 -15.32
CA ALA A 265 -56.47 -14.96 -14.63
C ALA A 265 -57.11 -14.94 -13.24
N SER A 266 -57.10 -13.79 -12.56
CA SER A 266 -57.79 -13.63 -11.26
C SER A 266 -59.34 -13.65 -11.39
N PHE A 267 -59.88 -13.33 -12.57
CA PHE A 267 -61.32 -13.21 -12.81
C PHE A 267 -62.02 -14.50 -13.25
N ASN A 268 -61.27 -15.52 -13.65
CA ASN A 268 -61.82 -16.79 -14.15
C ASN A 268 -61.58 -17.96 -13.18
N TYR A 269 -62.18 -17.87 -11.99
CA TYR A 269 -62.56 -19.05 -11.20
C TYR A 269 -64.08 -19.15 -11.14
N PRO A 270 -64.74 -20.03 -11.92
CA PRO A 270 -66.10 -20.42 -11.63
C PRO A 270 -66.07 -21.40 -10.44
N SER A 271 -66.52 -20.92 -9.28
CA SER A 271 -67.02 -21.78 -8.22
C SER A 271 -68.31 -22.46 -8.72
N ASN A 272 -68.23 -23.71 -9.16
CA ASN A 272 -69.29 -24.72 -9.03
C ASN A 272 -68.88 -26.03 -9.72
N PHE A 273 -68.53 -27.04 -8.94
CA PHE A 273 -68.70 -28.43 -9.33
C PHE A 273 -69.21 -29.23 -8.12
N THR A 274 -70.52 -29.39 -8.07
CA THR A 274 -71.21 -30.40 -7.27
C THR A 274 -71.70 -31.46 -8.26
N GLU A 275 -71.26 -32.71 -8.10
CA GLU A 275 -72.08 -33.87 -8.44
C GLU A 275 -71.62 -35.11 -7.67
N GLU A 276 -72.61 -35.81 -7.12
CA GLU A 276 -72.55 -36.90 -6.15
C GLU A 276 -72.22 -38.28 -6.78
N SER A 277 -71.34 -39.03 -6.08
CA SER A 277 -71.42 -40.47 -5.70
C SER A 277 -71.49 -41.58 -6.79
N PRO A 278 -71.06 -42.83 -6.50
CA PRO A 278 -71.80 -43.68 -5.56
C PRO A 278 -70.96 -44.39 -4.50
N SER A 279 -71.68 -44.72 -3.42
CA SER A 279 -71.37 -45.51 -2.25
C SER A 279 -70.90 -46.95 -2.52
N GLU A 280 -69.89 -47.41 -1.78
CA GLU A 280 -69.72 -48.80 -1.37
C GLU A 280 -69.20 -48.88 0.07
N ASP A 281 -69.64 -49.95 0.74
CA ASP A 281 -69.94 -50.05 2.15
C ASP A 281 -68.77 -50.12 3.13
N ILE A 282 -69.01 -49.58 4.32
CA ILE A 282 -68.22 -49.76 5.53
C ILE A 282 -68.57 -51.13 6.12
N GLU A 283 -67.62 -52.07 6.12
CA GLU A 283 -67.61 -53.15 7.11
C GLU A 283 -66.51 -52.92 8.16
N ASN A 284 -66.97 -53.10 9.39
CA ASN A 284 -66.43 -52.64 10.65
C ASN A 284 -65.48 -53.71 11.22
N GLY A 285 -64.36 -53.31 11.87
CA GLY A 285 -63.58 -54.30 12.61
C GLY A 285 -62.14 -53.93 12.97
N SER A 286 -61.94 -52.93 13.82
CA SER A 286 -60.70 -52.85 14.60
C SER A 286 -60.80 -53.83 15.77
N ASN A 287 -60.01 -54.91 15.73
CA ASN A 287 -59.59 -55.65 16.91
C ASN A 287 -58.21 -56.27 16.69
N ARG A 288 -57.23 -55.65 17.37
CA ARG A 288 -56.12 -56.22 18.15
C ARG A 288 -55.59 -57.62 17.76
N ILE A 289 -54.27 -57.76 17.68
CA ILE A 289 -53.42 -58.54 18.61
C ILE A 289 -51.95 -58.62 18.11
N ALA A 290 -51.04 -58.31 19.03
CA ALA A 290 -49.66 -58.80 19.27
C ALA A 290 -48.59 -58.89 18.16
N SER A 291 -47.51 -58.15 18.42
CA SER A 291 -46.12 -58.61 18.59
C SER A 291 -45.65 -59.89 17.90
N VAL A 292 -44.61 -59.77 17.07
CA VAL A 292 -43.52 -60.75 16.99
C VAL A 292 -42.17 -60.02 16.96
N VAL A 293 -41.41 -60.25 18.03
CA VAL A 293 -39.97 -60.02 18.17
C VAL A 293 -39.24 -61.23 17.56
N LEU A 294 -38.00 -61.02 17.10
CA LEU A 294 -36.84 -61.93 17.00
C LEU A 294 -36.21 -61.88 15.59
N LEU A 295 -34.88 -61.92 15.39
CA LEU A 295 -33.67 -61.71 16.18
C LEU A 295 -32.48 -62.02 15.25
N GLY A 296 -31.35 -61.34 15.44
CA GLY A 296 -30.01 -61.83 15.07
C GLY A 296 -29.58 -61.60 13.62
N CYS A 297 -28.29 -61.38 13.30
CA CYS A 297 -27.08 -61.65 14.06
C CYS A 297 -25.89 -60.85 13.48
N THR A 298 -25.07 -60.32 14.40
CA THR A 298 -23.58 -60.34 14.43
C THR A 298 -22.76 -59.78 13.25
N LEU A 299 -21.79 -58.90 13.55
CA LEU A 299 -20.36 -59.21 13.79
C LEU A 299 -19.61 -57.88 14.08
N MET A 300 -18.94 -57.77 15.24
CA MET A 300 -17.46 -57.65 15.42
C MET A 300 -16.88 -56.35 14.81
N PHE A 301 -16.07 -55.51 15.46
CA PHE A 301 -15.15 -55.69 16.58
C PHE A 301 -14.64 -54.31 17.06
N SER A 302 -14.44 -54.19 18.37
CA SER A 302 -13.41 -53.42 19.13
C SER A 302 -13.17 -51.93 18.81
N LEU A 303 -13.53 -50.97 19.68
CA LEU A 303 -12.93 -50.58 20.99
C LEU A 303 -11.44 -50.20 20.98
N LEU A 304 -11.18 -48.94 21.30
CA LEU A 304 -10.46 -48.44 22.51
C LEU A 304 -10.36 -46.91 22.37
N LEU A 305 -11.15 -46.06 23.04
CA LEU A 305 -11.16 -45.67 24.46
C LEU A 305 -9.80 -45.20 25.03
N THR A 306 -9.77 -43.88 25.25
CA THR A 306 -9.20 -43.14 26.40
C THR A 306 -7.69 -43.15 26.64
N MET A 307 -7.06 -42.01 26.35
CA MET A 307 -6.42 -41.12 27.33
C MET A 307 -6.68 -39.67 26.93
#